data_AF-A0A127V7P1-F1
#
_entry.id   AF-A0A127V7P1-F1
#
_cell.length_a   1.000
_cell.length_b   1.000
_cell.length_c   1.000
_cell.angle_alpha   90.00
_cell.angle_beta   90.00
_cell.angle_gamma   90.00
#
_symmetry.space_group_name_H-M   'P 1'
#
loop_
_entity.id
_entity.type
_entity.pdbx_description
1 polymer ?
#
loop_
_entity_poly.entity_id
_entity_poly.type
_entity_poly.pdbx_seq_one_letter_code
_entity_poly.pdbx_strand_id
1 'polypeptide(L)'
;MDKNLAKFKKNNSSVNVVKETEHLNIENLWADSTFMCRFSNNEDFSSLANVFLPAELAALYHSDTKTIEFIYAPIDKDHKLISRKFNFYYKGIEFTAEFKEPSEALVLLATAFREVGLGSSTNYRNLVKFRDFYKKDTMPNFVKNYFGEKVPIVFSISGDFDALELDFVSFSKNLNFYLDFYDRKSPWILIYEQDREAETYNLPCYSNGDEFPSILNTREIDPVLVDLFGVAKMTSNSRLKFLFYFQVLEYCSYYHLTEEFKKKLTNIIKRPDLLVNSSYYGKLITEEFKDNFKMNDDSVKLEKLIVEYVVFDDIKMEIQDNAEYFKKDIVFDGGFVIGGLISNIEELNSPPKQILKTIKTNIEKIRNVLVHIRESRENKIILPTKRNTNLLLPYLHLVKRIAEKVAIQYE
;
A
#
# COMPACT_ATOMS: atom_id res chain seq x y z
N MET A 1 -23.10 -9.43 34.53
CA MET A 1 -22.10 -9.78 33.49
C MET A 1 -20.92 -10.39 34.23
N ASP A 2 -20.35 -11.48 33.72
CA ASP A 2 -19.17 -12.12 34.34
C ASP A 2 -18.07 -11.07 34.61
N LYS A 3 -17.44 -11.12 35.80
CA LYS A 3 -16.45 -10.13 36.24
C LYS A 3 -15.19 -10.15 35.36
N ASN A 4 -14.78 -11.33 34.91
CA ASN A 4 -13.63 -11.53 34.02
C ASN A 4 -13.95 -10.99 32.63
N LEU A 5 -15.15 -11.26 32.12
CA LEU A 5 -15.59 -10.73 30.83
C LEU A 5 -15.73 -9.18 30.83
N ALA A 6 -16.18 -8.61 31.95
CA ALA A 6 -16.22 -7.15 32.12
C ALA A 6 -14.81 -6.54 32.11
N LYS A 7 -13.83 -7.21 32.74
CA LYS A 7 -12.43 -6.80 32.72
C LYS A 7 -11.82 -6.93 31.32
N PHE A 8 -12.08 -8.03 30.63
CA PHE A 8 -11.65 -8.23 29.23
C PHE A 8 -12.21 -7.13 28.31
N LYS A 9 -13.49 -6.77 28.45
CA LYS A 9 -14.09 -5.66 27.69
C LYS A 9 -13.46 -4.30 28.03
N LYS A 10 -13.10 -4.08 29.30
CA LYS A 10 -12.40 -2.85 29.70
C LYS A 10 -11.02 -2.73 29.05
N ASN A 11 -10.30 -3.84 28.91
CA ASN A 11 -8.99 -3.86 28.25
C ASN A 11 -9.13 -3.72 26.72
N ASN A 12 -10.26 -4.13 26.14
CA ASN A 12 -10.49 -4.17 24.70
C ASN A 12 -11.75 -3.38 24.33
N SER A 13 -11.63 -2.06 24.23
CA SER A 13 -12.77 -1.15 24.07
C SER A 13 -13.60 -1.37 22.79
N SER A 14 -13.01 -1.95 21.74
CA SER A 14 -13.71 -2.29 20.50
C SER A 14 -14.66 -3.49 20.66
N VAL A 15 -14.47 -4.32 21.69
CA VAL A 15 -15.17 -5.59 21.85
C VAL A 15 -16.62 -5.35 22.31
N ASN A 16 -17.54 -5.98 21.59
CA ASN A 16 -18.95 -6.00 21.92
C ASN A 16 -19.33 -7.38 22.48
N VAL A 17 -20.21 -7.38 23.48
CA VAL A 17 -20.74 -8.61 24.08
C VAL A 17 -22.25 -8.59 23.91
N VAL A 18 -22.75 -9.53 23.13
CA VAL A 18 -24.17 -9.69 22.80
C VAL A 18 -24.69 -10.96 23.47
N LYS A 19 -25.75 -10.83 24.27
CA LYS A 19 -26.39 -11.97 24.93
C LYS A 19 -27.61 -12.44 24.14
N GLU A 20 -27.66 -13.72 23.85
CA GLU A 20 -28.80 -14.45 23.31
C GLU A 20 -29.40 -15.37 24.40
N THR A 21 -30.51 -16.04 24.09
CA THR A 21 -31.23 -16.92 25.04
C THR A 21 -30.34 -18.00 25.64
N GLU A 22 -29.54 -18.70 24.82
CA GLU A 22 -28.69 -19.81 25.25
C GLU A 22 -27.19 -19.52 25.11
N HIS A 23 -26.85 -18.42 24.43
CA HIS A 23 -25.49 -18.13 24.02
C HIS A 23 -25.07 -16.70 24.34
N LEU A 24 -23.75 -16.53 24.41
CA LEU A 24 -23.10 -15.23 24.50
C LEU A 24 -22.14 -15.11 23.32
N ASN A 25 -22.30 -14.04 22.53
CA ASN A 25 -21.42 -13.71 21.42
C ASN A 25 -20.46 -12.60 21.85
N ILE A 26 -19.18 -12.80 21.58
CA ILE A 26 -18.14 -11.78 21.64
C ILE A 26 -17.82 -11.36 20.21
N GLU A 27 -18.06 -10.10 19.89
CA GLU A 27 -17.94 -9.50 18.55
C GLU A 27 -16.85 -8.41 18.55
N ASN A 28 -16.37 -8.03 17.36
CA ASN A 28 -15.37 -6.97 17.17
C ASN A 28 -14.04 -7.20 17.93
N LEU A 29 -13.63 -8.46 18.04
CA LEU A 29 -12.29 -8.85 18.51
C LEU A 29 -11.24 -8.30 17.53
N TRP A 30 -10.14 -7.72 18.04
CA TRP A 30 -9.15 -6.98 17.24
C TRP A 30 -9.74 -5.86 16.34
N ALA A 31 -10.90 -5.32 16.72
CA ALA A 31 -11.68 -4.37 15.92
C ALA A 31 -12.12 -4.91 14.55
N ASP A 32 -12.25 -6.23 14.39
CA ASP A 32 -12.71 -6.89 13.17
C ASP A 32 -14.16 -7.40 13.33
N SER A 33 -15.07 -6.88 12.50
CA SER A 33 -16.49 -7.21 12.52
C SER A 33 -16.87 -8.41 11.65
N THR A 34 -15.92 -9.04 10.97
CA THR A 34 -16.19 -10.13 10.00
C THR A 34 -16.38 -11.50 10.65
N PHE A 35 -16.17 -11.60 11.97
CA PHE A 35 -16.33 -12.82 12.75
C PHE A 35 -16.78 -12.52 14.19
N MET A 36 -17.17 -13.57 14.90
CA MET A 36 -17.51 -13.53 16.32
C MET A 36 -17.03 -14.80 17.03
N CYS A 37 -17.01 -14.80 18.36
CA CYS A 37 -16.85 -16.00 19.17
C CYS A 37 -18.15 -16.28 19.93
N ARG A 38 -18.78 -17.43 19.68
CA ARG A 38 -20.06 -17.83 20.28
C ARG A 38 -19.83 -18.88 21.37
N PHE A 39 -20.22 -18.54 22.59
CA PHE A 39 -20.05 -19.34 23.80
C PHE A 39 -21.41 -19.77 24.38
N SER A 40 -21.36 -20.76 25.26
CA SER A 40 -22.50 -21.06 26.13
C SER A 40 -22.67 -19.94 27.18
N ASN A 41 -23.89 -19.73 27.70
CA ASN A 41 -24.11 -18.71 28.73
C ASN A 41 -23.39 -19.00 30.07
N ASN A 42 -22.93 -20.25 30.28
CA ASN A 42 -22.27 -20.71 31.51
C ASN A 42 -20.75 -20.88 31.34
N GLU A 43 -20.18 -20.39 30.23
CA GLU A 43 -18.75 -20.50 29.94
C GLU A 43 -17.89 -19.79 31.00
N ASP A 44 -16.73 -20.37 31.34
CA ASP A 44 -15.73 -19.69 32.18
C ASP A 44 -14.82 -18.79 31.34
N PHE A 45 -14.83 -17.49 31.65
CA PHE A 45 -14.00 -16.48 30.99
C PHE A 45 -12.78 -16.06 31.80
N SER A 46 -12.40 -16.82 32.84
CA SER A 46 -11.25 -16.53 33.71
C SER A 46 -9.95 -16.28 32.94
N SER A 47 -9.66 -17.09 31.93
CA SER A 47 -8.45 -16.97 31.08
C SER A 47 -8.39 -15.67 30.27
N LEU A 48 -9.51 -14.98 30.03
CA LEU A 48 -9.54 -13.72 29.27
C LEU A 48 -9.31 -12.48 30.14
N ALA A 49 -9.33 -12.60 31.47
CA ALA A 49 -9.38 -11.44 32.37
C ALA A 49 -8.22 -10.45 32.20
N ASN A 50 -7.02 -10.94 31.83
CA ASN A 50 -5.80 -10.14 31.68
C ASN A 50 -5.36 -9.97 30.22
N VAL A 51 -6.23 -10.31 29.26
CA VAL A 51 -5.91 -10.30 27.84
C VAL A 51 -6.21 -8.95 27.20
N PHE A 52 -5.26 -8.48 26.41
CA PHE A 52 -5.36 -7.35 25.48
C PHE A 52 -5.16 -7.84 24.05
N LEU A 53 -5.91 -7.29 23.10
CA LEU A 53 -5.92 -7.66 21.69
C LEU A 53 -5.36 -6.49 20.86
N PRO A 54 -4.05 -6.46 20.56
CA PRO A 54 -3.46 -5.42 19.71
C PRO A 54 -4.06 -5.46 18.30
N ALA A 55 -4.81 -4.44 17.90
CA ALA A 55 -5.54 -4.41 16.61
C ALA A 55 -4.63 -4.36 15.37
N GLU A 56 -3.33 -4.14 15.56
CA GLU A 56 -2.30 -4.17 14.52
C GLU A 56 -1.72 -5.57 14.31
N LEU A 57 -2.02 -6.54 15.18
CA LEU A 57 -1.35 -7.84 15.20
C LEU A 57 -2.35 -8.98 15.41
N ALA A 58 -2.13 -10.10 14.74
CA ALA A 58 -2.88 -11.34 15.01
C ALA A 58 -2.32 -12.01 16.27
N ALA A 59 -2.54 -11.39 17.42
CA ALA A 59 -1.91 -11.77 18.67
C ALA A 59 -2.77 -11.49 19.90
N LEU A 60 -2.48 -12.17 21.02
CA LEU A 60 -3.03 -11.87 22.34
C LEU A 60 -1.88 -11.43 23.23
N TYR A 61 -2.05 -10.34 23.96
CA TYR A 61 -1.12 -9.90 24.99
C TYR A 61 -1.68 -10.19 26.38
N HIS A 62 -0.94 -10.99 27.15
CA HIS A 62 -1.23 -11.38 28.52
C HIS A 62 -0.50 -10.44 29.47
N SER A 63 -1.24 -9.49 30.05
CA SER A 63 -0.66 -8.42 30.89
C SER A 63 -0.11 -8.91 32.23
N ASP A 64 -0.61 -10.03 32.75
CA ASP A 64 -0.15 -10.66 33.99
C ASP A 64 1.20 -11.38 33.83
N THR A 65 1.39 -12.05 32.70
CA THR A 65 2.62 -12.79 32.37
C THR A 65 3.57 -11.99 31.47
N LYS A 66 3.20 -10.75 31.10
CA LYS A 66 3.91 -9.89 30.16
C LYS A 66 4.34 -10.64 28.89
N THR A 67 3.40 -11.39 28.33
CA THR A 67 3.66 -12.30 27.20
C THR A 67 2.71 -11.99 26.06
N ILE A 68 3.26 -11.76 24.86
CA ILE A 68 2.48 -11.71 23.63
C ILE A 68 2.55 -13.07 22.93
N GLU A 69 1.41 -13.59 22.49
CA GLU A 69 1.31 -14.79 21.68
C GLU A 69 0.76 -14.43 20.29
N PHE A 70 1.57 -14.66 19.26
CA PHE A 70 1.17 -14.51 17.87
C PHE A 70 0.49 -15.79 17.38
N ILE A 71 -0.71 -15.64 16.84
CA ILE A 71 -1.51 -16.73 16.30
C ILE A 71 -0.81 -17.27 15.05
N TYR A 72 -0.33 -18.52 15.13
CA TYR A 72 0.38 -19.18 14.04
C TYR A 72 -0.49 -20.24 13.36
N ALA A 73 -0.29 -21.53 13.65
CA ALA A 73 -1.08 -22.61 13.10
C ALA A 73 -0.77 -23.95 13.80
N PRO A 74 -1.67 -24.93 13.69
CA PRO A 74 -1.31 -26.34 13.87
C PRO A 74 -0.34 -26.81 12.77
N ILE A 75 0.80 -27.35 13.17
CA ILE A 75 1.84 -27.87 12.27
C ILE A 75 2.25 -29.29 12.66
N ASP A 76 3.01 -29.96 11.80
CA ASP A 76 3.46 -31.33 12.05
C ASP A 76 4.37 -31.36 13.29
N LYS A 77 4.19 -32.35 14.16
CA LYS A 77 4.89 -32.47 15.46
C LYS A 77 6.42 -32.51 15.37
N ASP A 78 6.96 -32.91 14.22
CA ASP A 78 8.40 -33.01 13.97
C ASP A 78 8.97 -31.75 13.27
N HIS A 79 8.16 -30.71 13.11
CA HIS A 79 8.58 -29.48 12.43
C HIS A 79 9.63 -28.73 13.26
N LYS A 80 10.77 -28.39 12.64
CA LYS A 80 11.94 -27.74 13.29
C LYS A 80 11.64 -26.41 13.99
N LEU A 81 10.54 -25.75 13.65
CA LEU A 81 10.10 -24.52 14.33
C LEU A 81 9.74 -24.77 15.79
N ILE A 82 9.22 -25.95 16.14
CA ILE A 82 8.76 -26.27 17.49
C ILE A 82 9.91 -26.17 18.51
N SER A 83 11.12 -26.56 18.12
CA SER A 83 12.30 -26.47 18.98
C SER A 83 12.95 -25.08 19.01
N ARG A 84 12.43 -24.10 18.27
CA ARG A 84 13.06 -22.78 18.15
C ARG A 84 12.73 -21.93 19.37
N LYS A 85 13.78 -21.60 20.13
CA LYS A 85 13.77 -20.69 21.28
C LYS A 85 15.03 -19.84 21.26
N PHE A 86 14.89 -18.54 21.50
CA PHE A 86 16.00 -17.59 21.48
C PHE A 86 15.68 -16.34 22.30
N ASN A 87 16.72 -15.59 22.65
CA ASN A 87 16.59 -14.30 23.31
C ASN A 87 16.79 -13.19 22.29
N PHE A 88 15.93 -12.18 22.33
CA PHE A 88 15.97 -11.00 21.48
C PHE A 88 16.18 -9.77 22.36
N TYR A 89 17.30 -9.07 22.14
CA TYR A 89 17.59 -7.83 22.85
C TYR A 89 17.13 -6.64 22.01
N TYR A 90 16.15 -5.89 22.49
CA TYR A 90 15.61 -4.72 21.81
C TYR A 90 15.65 -3.51 22.74
N LYS A 91 16.31 -2.42 22.29
CA LYS A 91 16.57 -1.22 23.11
C LYS A 91 17.23 -1.55 24.47
N GLY A 92 18.06 -2.59 24.51
CA GLY A 92 18.76 -3.04 25.73
C GLY A 92 17.91 -3.90 26.68
N ILE A 93 16.64 -4.19 26.34
CA ILE A 93 15.75 -5.05 27.12
C ILE A 93 15.74 -6.45 26.50
N GLU A 94 15.82 -7.47 27.34
CA GLU A 94 15.78 -8.87 26.93
C GLU A 94 14.35 -9.39 26.79
N PHE A 95 14.07 -10.07 25.68
CA PHE A 95 12.81 -10.76 25.40
C PHE A 95 13.11 -12.22 25.09
N THR A 96 12.36 -13.15 25.67
CA THR A 96 12.45 -14.57 25.34
C THR A 96 11.40 -14.90 24.30
N ALA A 97 11.82 -15.41 23.14
CA ALA A 97 10.94 -15.80 22.04
C ALA A 97 11.00 -17.32 21.84
N GLU A 98 9.84 -17.96 21.70
CA GLU A 98 9.74 -19.41 21.51
C GLU A 98 8.47 -19.80 20.76
N PHE A 99 8.51 -20.96 20.09
CA PHE A 99 7.32 -21.62 19.58
C PHE A 99 6.81 -22.61 20.62
N LYS A 100 5.56 -22.48 21.06
CA LYS A 100 4.95 -23.35 22.08
C LYS A 100 3.45 -23.52 21.91
N GLU A 101 2.83 -24.33 22.75
CA GLU A 101 1.38 -24.51 22.76
C GLU A 101 0.63 -23.20 23.09
N PRO A 102 -0.56 -22.99 22.51
CA PRO A 102 -1.38 -21.80 22.74
C PRO A 102 -1.85 -21.69 24.19
N SER A 103 -2.04 -20.46 24.68
CA SER A 103 -2.66 -20.23 25.98
C SER A 103 -4.11 -20.72 26.05
N GLU A 104 -4.61 -20.95 27.26
CA GLU A 104 -6.03 -21.27 27.49
C GLU A 104 -6.98 -20.20 26.92
N ALA A 105 -6.57 -18.93 26.97
CA ALA A 105 -7.32 -17.82 26.39
C ALA A 105 -7.50 -17.97 24.87
N LEU A 106 -6.41 -18.29 24.16
CA LEU A 106 -6.45 -18.50 22.72
C LEU A 106 -7.26 -19.75 22.36
N VAL A 107 -7.13 -20.84 23.13
CA VAL A 107 -7.94 -22.05 22.92
C VAL A 107 -9.43 -21.76 23.10
N LEU A 108 -9.79 -21.01 24.14
CA LEU A 108 -11.17 -20.58 24.41
C LEU A 108 -11.73 -19.77 23.23
N LEU A 109 -11.02 -18.73 22.76
CA LEU A 109 -11.45 -17.95 21.61
C LEU A 109 -11.55 -18.79 20.32
N ALA A 110 -10.54 -19.62 20.05
CA ALA A 110 -10.48 -20.42 18.83
C ALA A 110 -11.65 -21.42 18.73
N THR A 111 -11.97 -22.13 19.80
CA THR A 111 -13.06 -23.14 19.79
C THR A 111 -14.45 -22.52 19.59
N ALA A 112 -14.62 -21.27 20.03
CA ALA A 112 -15.86 -20.50 19.87
C ALA A 112 -15.96 -19.72 18.56
N PHE A 113 -14.87 -19.62 17.78
CA PHE A 113 -14.79 -18.82 16.55
C PHE A 113 -15.85 -19.19 15.49
N ARG A 114 -16.52 -18.17 14.93
CA ARG A 114 -17.51 -18.26 13.85
C ARG A 114 -17.37 -17.09 12.87
N GLU A 115 -17.34 -17.38 11.59
CA GLU A 115 -17.37 -16.41 10.51
C GLU A 115 -18.79 -15.81 10.37
N VAL A 116 -18.91 -14.48 10.23
CA VAL A 116 -20.22 -13.78 10.12
C VAL A 116 -20.34 -13.01 8.81
N GLY A 117 -19.22 -12.60 8.19
CA GLY A 117 -19.20 -11.85 6.93
C GLY A 117 -18.14 -12.31 5.94
N LEU A 118 -17.95 -11.53 4.87
CA LEU A 118 -16.82 -11.69 3.94
C LEU A 118 -15.50 -11.42 4.67
N GLY A 119 -14.43 -12.09 4.24
CA GLY A 119 -13.11 -11.95 4.87
C GLY A 119 -12.57 -10.53 4.79
N SER A 120 -12.08 -10.03 5.92
CA SER A 120 -11.23 -8.85 5.97
C SER A 120 -9.85 -9.18 5.38
N SER A 121 -9.06 -8.13 5.11
CA SER A 121 -7.66 -8.27 4.65
C SER A 121 -6.68 -8.72 5.75
N THR A 122 -7.19 -9.02 6.95
CA THR A 122 -6.40 -9.45 8.12
C THR A 122 -6.41 -10.98 8.23
N ASN A 123 -5.33 -11.59 8.73
CA ASN A 123 -5.30 -13.04 8.98
C ASN A 123 -5.86 -13.44 10.35
N TYR A 124 -6.78 -12.66 10.94
CA TYR A 124 -7.46 -13.04 12.19
C TYR A 124 -8.25 -14.35 12.03
N ARG A 125 -8.64 -14.69 10.80
CA ARG A 125 -9.23 -15.99 10.43
C ARG A 125 -8.26 -17.18 10.56
N ASN A 126 -7.00 -16.99 10.93
CA ASN A 126 -6.12 -18.11 11.31
C ASN A 126 -6.67 -18.91 12.50
N LEU A 127 -7.54 -18.32 13.33
CA LEU A 127 -8.30 -19.03 14.36
C LEU A 127 -9.14 -20.19 13.81
N VAL A 128 -9.56 -20.14 12.54
CA VAL A 128 -10.28 -21.25 11.88
C VAL A 128 -9.49 -22.55 11.95
N LYS A 129 -8.18 -22.50 11.69
CA LYS A 129 -7.33 -23.70 11.72
C LYS A 129 -7.22 -24.27 13.13
N PHE A 130 -7.16 -23.41 14.15
CA PHE A 130 -7.17 -23.85 15.55
C PHE A 130 -8.54 -24.42 15.94
N ARG A 131 -9.64 -23.78 15.55
CA ARG A 131 -11.00 -24.28 15.75
C ARG A 131 -11.14 -25.69 15.18
N ASP A 132 -10.75 -25.86 13.92
CA ASP A 132 -10.89 -27.12 13.20
C ASP A 132 -9.99 -28.21 13.82
N PHE A 133 -8.79 -27.84 14.28
CA PHE A 133 -7.92 -28.74 15.05
C PHE A 133 -8.59 -29.21 16.34
N TYR A 134 -9.11 -28.29 17.16
CA TYR A 134 -9.74 -28.64 18.45
C TYR A 134 -11.09 -29.33 18.30
N LYS A 135 -11.76 -29.18 17.15
CA LYS A 135 -13.04 -29.84 16.84
C LYS A 135 -12.91 -31.03 15.89
N LYS A 136 -11.70 -31.46 15.58
CA LYS A 136 -11.43 -32.51 14.58
C LYS A 136 -12.26 -33.76 14.80
N ASP A 137 -12.51 -34.16 16.05
CA ASP A 137 -13.28 -35.36 16.39
C ASP A 137 -14.75 -35.30 15.94
N THR A 138 -15.31 -34.10 15.80
CA THR A 138 -16.67 -33.85 15.29
C THR A 138 -16.72 -33.56 13.78
N MET A 139 -15.56 -33.51 13.13
CA MET A 139 -15.43 -33.17 11.71
C MET A 139 -15.26 -34.41 10.82
N PRO A 140 -15.42 -34.28 9.48
CA PRO A 140 -15.23 -35.39 8.56
C PRO A 140 -13.83 -36.04 8.64
N ASN A 141 -13.71 -37.30 8.26
CA ASN A 141 -12.47 -38.09 8.38
C ASN A 141 -11.25 -37.45 7.71
N PHE A 142 -11.41 -36.70 6.62
CA PHE A 142 -10.29 -36.01 5.98
C PHE A 142 -9.66 -34.94 6.88
N VAL A 143 -10.46 -34.24 7.70
CA VAL A 143 -9.98 -33.25 8.68
C VAL A 143 -9.26 -33.95 9.84
N LYS A 144 -9.83 -35.04 10.34
CA LYS A 144 -9.20 -35.88 11.37
C LYS A 144 -7.82 -36.35 10.93
N ASN A 145 -7.73 -36.88 9.71
CA ASN A 145 -6.47 -37.35 9.14
C ASN A 145 -5.46 -36.20 8.95
N TYR A 146 -5.92 -35.04 8.47
CA TYR A 146 -5.05 -33.87 8.29
C TYR A 146 -4.43 -33.38 9.60
N PHE A 147 -5.17 -33.39 10.71
CA PHE A 147 -4.71 -32.92 12.02
C PHE A 147 -4.22 -34.02 12.97
N GLY A 148 -4.16 -35.28 12.52
CA GLY A 148 -3.78 -36.43 13.35
C GLY A 148 -2.37 -36.31 13.94
N GLU A 149 -1.41 -35.91 13.10
CA GLU A 149 0.02 -35.78 13.46
C GLU A 149 0.46 -34.33 13.73
N LYS A 150 -0.53 -33.43 13.90
CA LYS A 150 -0.28 -32.01 14.11
C LYS A 150 -0.41 -31.61 15.57
N VAL A 151 0.28 -30.54 15.93
CA VAL A 151 0.25 -29.90 17.24
C VAL A 151 -0.04 -28.41 17.05
N PRO A 152 -0.88 -27.80 17.90
CA PRO A 152 -1.20 -26.38 17.82
C PRO A 152 -0.03 -25.58 18.38
N ILE A 153 0.56 -24.69 17.58
CA ILE A 153 1.70 -23.88 18.00
C ILE A 153 1.38 -22.40 17.82
N VAL A 154 1.84 -21.58 18.77
CA VAL A 154 1.93 -20.12 18.68
C VAL A 154 3.39 -19.68 18.74
N PHE A 155 3.66 -18.48 18.25
CA PHE A 155 4.94 -17.83 18.51
C PHE A 155 4.77 -16.90 19.71
N SER A 156 5.42 -17.22 20.82
CA SER A 156 5.28 -16.53 22.10
C SER A 156 6.52 -15.71 22.41
N ILE A 157 6.33 -14.50 22.92
CA ILE A 157 7.40 -13.62 23.34
C ILE A 157 7.08 -13.06 24.72
N SER A 158 7.96 -13.32 25.68
CA SER A 158 7.85 -12.84 27.06
C SER A 158 8.94 -11.82 27.35
N GLY A 159 8.60 -10.70 27.98
CA GLY A 159 9.55 -9.65 28.35
C GLY A 159 8.86 -8.36 28.78
N ASP A 160 9.63 -7.33 29.11
CA ASP A 160 9.08 -6.09 29.67
C ASP A 160 8.55 -5.14 28.58
N PHE A 161 7.37 -5.43 28.04
CA PHE A 161 6.71 -4.58 27.04
C PHE A 161 6.25 -3.23 27.59
N ASP A 162 6.07 -3.09 28.91
CA ASP A 162 5.70 -1.82 29.54
C ASP A 162 6.82 -0.78 29.38
N ALA A 163 8.09 -1.22 29.46
CA ALA A 163 9.25 -0.38 29.19
C ALA A 163 9.37 0.06 27.71
N LEU A 164 8.59 -0.58 26.82
CA LEU A 164 8.44 -0.18 25.42
C LEU A 164 7.15 0.62 25.17
N GLU A 165 6.45 1.05 26.22
CA GLU A 165 5.15 1.73 26.13
C GLU A 165 4.11 0.93 25.32
N LEU A 166 4.22 -0.41 25.33
CA LEU A 166 3.40 -1.33 24.54
C LEU A 166 3.47 -1.08 23.01
N ASP A 167 4.58 -0.53 22.50
CA ASP A 167 4.82 -0.37 21.05
C ASP A 167 5.16 -1.72 20.38
N PHE A 168 4.14 -2.56 20.21
CA PHE A 168 4.27 -3.87 19.59
C PHE A 168 4.60 -3.80 18.09
N VAL A 169 4.23 -2.70 17.41
CA VAL A 169 4.44 -2.54 15.98
C VAL A 169 5.92 -2.34 15.68
N SER A 170 6.58 -1.38 16.33
CA SER A 170 8.02 -1.15 16.12
C SER A 170 8.84 -2.35 16.55
N PHE A 171 8.46 -2.97 17.68
CA PHE A 171 9.08 -4.21 18.14
C PHE A 171 9.01 -5.31 17.07
N SER A 172 7.81 -5.59 16.56
CA SER A 172 7.58 -6.64 15.57
C SER A 172 8.30 -6.38 14.24
N LYS A 173 8.38 -5.12 13.78
CA LYS A 173 9.15 -4.75 12.58
C LYS A 173 10.64 -5.09 12.73
N ASN A 174 11.23 -4.75 13.88
CA ASN A 174 12.64 -5.05 14.15
C ASN A 174 12.87 -6.56 14.29
N LEU A 175 12.00 -7.26 15.02
CA LEU A 175 12.12 -8.70 15.18
C LEU A 175 12.03 -9.43 13.83
N ASN A 176 11.07 -9.08 12.97
CA ASN A 176 10.93 -9.63 11.62
C ASN A 176 12.20 -9.45 10.79
N PHE A 177 12.79 -8.25 10.81
CA PHE A 177 14.04 -7.98 10.10
C PHE A 177 15.16 -8.94 10.52
N TYR A 178 15.36 -9.14 11.82
CA TYR A 178 16.41 -10.04 12.31
C TYR A 178 16.08 -11.51 12.10
N LEU A 179 14.81 -11.92 12.23
CA LEU A 179 14.37 -13.27 11.93
C LEU A 179 14.67 -13.66 10.47
N ASP A 180 14.35 -12.77 9.52
CA ASP A 180 14.62 -12.99 8.10
C ASP A 180 16.11 -12.88 7.76
N PHE A 181 16.86 -12.03 8.46
CA PHE A 181 18.31 -11.94 8.31
C PHE A 181 19.01 -13.28 8.59
N TYR A 182 18.61 -13.98 9.67
CA TYR A 182 19.22 -15.25 10.06
C TYR A 182 18.61 -16.47 9.36
N ASP A 183 17.31 -16.45 9.07
CA ASP A 183 16.62 -17.53 8.38
C ASP A 183 15.49 -16.97 7.50
N ARG A 184 15.72 -16.99 6.18
CA ARG A 184 14.78 -16.54 5.14
C ARG A 184 13.46 -17.32 5.10
N LYS A 185 13.38 -18.44 5.82
CA LYS A 185 12.16 -19.26 5.98
C LYS A 185 11.50 -19.05 7.34
N SER A 186 12.02 -18.16 8.18
CA SER A 186 11.38 -17.80 9.44
C SER A 186 9.97 -17.27 9.17
N PRO A 187 8.98 -17.69 9.98
CA PRO A 187 7.67 -17.07 9.94
C PRO A 187 7.77 -15.55 10.14
N TRP A 188 7.00 -14.81 9.36
CA TRP A 188 6.95 -13.35 9.41
C TRP A 188 5.73 -12.89 10.19
N ILE A 189 5.92 -12.06 11.20
CA ILE A 189 4.82 -11.43 11.95
C ILE A 189 4.11 -10.45 11.02
N LEU A 190 2.82 -10.68 10.81
CA LEU A 190 1.99 -9.78 10.02
C LEU A 190 1.56 -8.60 10.87
N ILE A 191 1.80 -7.40 10.34
CA ILE A 191 1.45 -6.14 10.97
C ILE A 191 0.39 -5.49 10.09
N TYR A 192 -0.82 -5.36 10.65
CA TYR A 192 -1.95 -4.73 10.00
C TYR A 192 -1.91 -3.25 10.28
N GLU A 193 -2.15 -2.45 9.25
CA GLU A 193 -2.46 -1.05 9.46
C GLU A 193 -3.92 -0.96 9.88
N GLN A 194 -4.19 -0.27 10.99
CA GLN A 194 -5.56 0.05 11.35
C GLN A 194 -6.18 0.83 10.19
N ASP A 195 -7.37 0.42 9.74
CA ASP A 195 -8.15 1.16 8.76
C ASP A 195 -8.61 2.48 9.41
N ARG A 196 -7.71 3.47 9.42
CA ARG A 196 -8.11 4.87 9.51
C ARG A 196 -8.91 5.13 8.25
N GLU A 197 -10.16 5.57 8.41
CA GLU A 197 -11.15 5.88 7.36
C GLU A 197 -10.55 5.77 5.96
N ALA A 198 -10.82 4.65 5.29
CA ALA A 198 -10.31 4.43 3.95
C ALA A 198 -10.83 5.58 3.08
N GLU A 199 -9.98 6.56 2.78
CA GLU A 199 -10.37 7.64 1.89
C GLU A 199 -10.73 7.00 0.55
N THR A 200 -12.00 7.14 0.16
CA THR A 200 -12.53 6.53 -1.05
C THR A 200 -12.01 7.31 -2.24
N TYR A 201 -11.25 6.66 -3.12
CA TYR A 201 -10.87 7.20 -4.42
C TYR A 201 -11.74 6.56 -5.49
N ASN A 202 -12.00 7.31 -6.56
CA ASN A 202 -12.70 6.80 -7.72
C ASN A 202 -11.68 6.48 -8.81
N LEU A 203 -11.88 5.35 -9.50
CA LEU A 203 -11.06 4.95 -10.65
C LEU A 203 -11.62 5.63 -11.92
N PRO A 204 -10.95 6.66 -12.46
CA PRO A 204 -11.47 7.38 -13.62
C PRO A 204 -11.42 6.49 -14.87
N CYS A 205 -12.51 6.45 -15.64
CA CYS A 205 -12.62 5.62 -16.84
C CYS A 205 -13.44 6.31 -17.93
N TYR A 206 -12.91 6.40 -19.16
CA TYR A 206 -13.63 7.05 -20.25
C TYR A 206 -14.94 6.34 -20.65
N SER A 207 -15.04 5.03 -20.43
CA SER A 207 -16.20 4.24 -20.86
C SER A 207 -17.22 3.98 -19.75
N ASN A 208 -16.93 4.33 -18.48
CA ASN A 208 -17.80 4.24 -17.29
C ASN A 208 -18.85 3.09 -17.21
N GLY A 209 -18.60 1.96 -17.86
CA GLY A 209 -19.49 0.79 -17.89
C GLY A 209 -20.64 0.84 -18.91
N ASP A 210 -20.85 1.95 -19.61
CA ASP A 210 -22.03 2.11 -20.48
C ASP A 210 -21.79 1.50 -21.88
N GLU A 211 -20.71 1.86 -22.58
CA GLU A 211 -20.34 1.21 -23.86
C GLU A 211 -18.82 1.27 -24.12
N PHE A 212 -18.21 0.13 -24.46
CA PHE A 212 -16.84 0.07 -24.95
C PHE A 212 -16.81 0.43 -26.45
N PRO A 213 -15.84 1.21 -26.93
CA PRO A 213 -15.78 1.60 -28.35
C PRO A 213 -15.75 0.36 -29.25
N SER A 214 -16.67 0.33 -30.23
CA SER A 214 -16.80 -0.77 -31.20
C SER A 214 -15.66 -0.79 -32.22
N ILE A 215 -14.97 0.34 -32.41
CA ILE A 215 -13.84 0.49 -33.33
C ILE A 215 -12.71 1.20 -32.58
N LEU A 216 -11.52 0.60 -32.60
CA LEU A 216 -10.28 1.20 -32.12
C LEU A 216 -9.42 1.57 -33.32
N ASN A 217 -9.22 2.87 -33.54
CA ASN A 217 -8.22 3.35 -34.49
C ASN A 217 -6.92 3.58 -33.74
N THR A 218 -5.88 2.84 -34.11
CA THR A 218 -4.59 2.86 -33.39
C THR A 218 -3.46 3.22 -34.34
N ARG A 219 -2.43 3.85 -33.79
CA ARG A 219 -1.12 3.98 -34.42
C ARG A 219 -0.15 3.07 -33.67
N GLU A 220 0.94 2.71 -34.34
CA GLU A 220 2.06 2.09 -33.64
C GLU A 220 2.54 3.08 -32.56
N ILE A 221 2.86 2.55 -31.38
CA ILE A 221 3.46 3.31 -30.27
C ILE A 221 4.81 2.65 -30.06
N ASP A 222 5.86 3.46 -29.82
CA ASP A 222 7.19 2.99 -29.43
C ASP A 222 7.11 1.76 -28.49
N PRO A 223 7.68 0.60 -28.89
CA PRO A 223 7.66 -0.62 -28.09
C PRO A 223 8.17 -0.43 -26.65
N VAL A 224 9.13 0.47 -26.43
CA VAL A 224 9.65 0.79 -25.09
C VAL A 224 8.55 1.38 -24.21
N LEU A 225 7.73 2.28 -24.76
CA LEU A 225 6.61 2.85 -24.04
C LEU A 225 5.56 1.79 -23.73
N VAL A 226 5.24 0.93 -24.70
CA VAL A 226 4.29 -0.19 -24.52
C VAL A 226 4.74 -1.12 -23.39
N ASP A 227 6.02 -1.48 -23.36
CA ASP A 227 6.60 -2.31 -22.30
C ASP A 227 6.54 -1.63 -20.92
N LEU A 228 6.87 -0.33 -20.84
CA LEU A 228 6.76 0.44 -19.60
C LEU A 228 5.31 0.48 -19.08
N PHE A 229 4.33 0.69 -19.97
CA PHE A 229 2.90 0.61 -19.62
C PHE A 229 2.51 -0.79 -19.15
N GLY A 230 3.04 -1.84 -19.79
CA GLY A 230 2.83 -3.23 -19.39
C GLY A 230 3.31 -3.50 -17.97
N VAL A 231 4.55 -3.12 -17.65
CA VAL A 231 5.15 -3.29 -16.33
C VAL A 231 4.39 -2.47 -15.27
N ALA A 232 4.02 -1.22 -15.58
CA ALA A 232 3.21 -0.38 -14.69
C ALA A 232 1.86 -1.04 -14.34
N LYS A 233 1.21 -1.69 -15.33
CA LYS A 233 -0.08 -2.36 -15.12
C LYS A 233 0.04 -3.64 -14.29
N MET A 234 1.10 -4.43 -14.50
CA MET A 234 1.31 -5.72 -13.81
C MET A 234 1.79 -5.56 -12.36
N THR A 235 2.47 -4.46 -12.06
CA THR A 235 2.97 -4.19 -10.72
C THR A 235 1.81 -4.03 -9.73
N SER A 236 1.88 -4.59 -8.52
CA SER A 236 0.84 -4.37 -7.49
C SER A 236 1.13 -3.15 -6.61
N ASN A 237 2.40 -2.75 -6.49
CA ASN A 237 2.86 -1.65 -5.66
C ASN A 237 2.59 -0.28 -6.34
N SER A 238 1.68 0.52 -5.77
CA SER A 238 1.29 1.84 -6.30
C SER A 238 2.45 2.82 -6.44
N ARG A 239 3.48 2.75 -5.60
CA ARG A 239 4.67 3.62 -5.70
C ARG A 239 5.47 3.29 -6.95
N LEU A 240 5.71 2.00 -7.20
CA LEU A 240 6.39 1.56 -8.40
C LEU A 240 5.57 1.87 -9.65
N LYS A 241 4.23 1.70 -9.62
CA LYS A 241 3.36 2.16 -10.72
C LYS A 241 3.56 3.64 -11.04
N PHE A 242 3.59 4.48 -10.01
CA PHE A 242 3.80 5.91 -10.17
C PHE A 242 5.14 6.19 -10.86
N LEU A 243 6.20 5.52 -10.43
CA LEU A 243 7.53 5.66 -11.03
C LEU A 243 7.55 5.20 -12.49
N PHE A 244 6.92 4.09 -12.85
CA PHE A 244 6.88 3.63 -14.24
C PHE A 244 6.11 4.59 -15.16
N TYR A 245 4.97 5.14 -14.71
CA TYR A 245 4.26 6.17 -15.50
C TYR A 245 5.07 7.47 -15.62
N PHE A 246 5.81 7.85 -14.57
CA PHE A 246 6.71 9.00 -14.65
C PHE A 246 7.90 8.72 -15.60
N GLN A 247 8.42 7.50 -15.64
CA GLN A 247 9.49 7.09 -16.56
C GLN A 247 9.08 7.17 -18.02
N VAL A 248 7.80 6.89 -18.35
CA VAL A 248 7.26 7.15 -19.70
C VAL A 248 7.43 8.62 -20.06
N LEU A 249 7.12 9.53 -19.14
CA LEU A 249 7.28 10.97 -19.36
C LEU A 249 8.75 11.39 -19.47
N GLU A 250 9.65 10.82 -18.65
CA GLU A 250 11.09 11.06 -18.74
C GLU A 250 11.65 10.60 -20.09
N TYR A 251 11.23 9.42 -20.56
CA TYR A 251 11.63 8.88 -21.86
C TYR A 251 11.19 9.79 -23.01
N CYS A 252 9.90 10.14 -23.07
CA CYS A 252 9.38 11.05 -24.08
C CYS A 252 10.06 12.43 -23.98
N SER A 253 10.27 12.95 -22.77
CA SER A 253 10.90 14.27 -22.56
C SER A 253 12.35 14.31 -23.02
N TYR A 254 13.09 13.21 -22.85
CA TYR A 254 14.49 13.10 -23.26
C TYR A 254 14.66 13.20 -24.78
N TYR A 255 13.77 12.55 -25.54
CA TYR A 255 13.82 12.52 -27.01
C TYR A 255 12.99 13.62 -27.68
N HIS A 256 12.25 14.42 -26.91
CA HIS A 256 11.35 15.44 -27.44
C HIS A 256 12.10 16.57 -28.15
N LEU A 257 11.72 16.82 -29.40
CA LEU A 257 12.13 17.98 -30.19
C LEU A 257 10.92 18.90 -30.36
N THR A 258 11.04 20.14 -29.89
CA THR A 258 9.95 21.12 -29.98
C THR A 258 9.61 21.44 -31.44
N GLU A 259 8.36 21.80 -31.72
CA GLU A 259 7.95 22.23 -33.08
C GLU A 259 8.73 23.45 -33.61
N GLU A 260 9.19 24.33 -32.72
CA GLU A 260 10.08 25.43 -33.10
C GLU A 260 11.40 24.91 -33.67
N PHE A 261 12.00 23.91 -33.02
CA PHE A 261 13.24 23.28 -33.47
C PHE A 261 13.05 22.53 -34.79
N LYS A 262 11.96 21.77 -34.93
CA LYS A 262 11.63 21.09 -36.19
C LYS A 262 11.44 22.08 -37.35
N LYS A 263 10.78 23.22 -37.11
CA LYS A 263 10.64 24.30 -38.11
C LYS A 263 11.98 24.89 -38.52
N LYS A 264 12.90 25.14 -37.57
CA LYS A 264 14.25 25.63 -37.87
C LYS A 264 15.02 24.64 -38.74
N LEU A 265 15.06 23.35 -38.36
CA LEU A 265 15.72 22.32 -39.16
C LEU A 265 15.11 22.18 -40.55
N THR A 266 13.78 22.16 -40.64
CA THR A 266 13.04 22.06 -41.91
C THR A 266 13.37 23.25 -42.82
N ASN A 267 13.44 24.45 -42.27
CA ASN A 267 13.80 25.65 -43.03
C ASN A 267 15.24 25.61 -43.55
N ILE A 268 16.17 24.99 -42.82
CA ILE A 268 17.55 24.78 -43.28
C ILE A 268 17.56 23.78 -44.44
N ILE A 269 16.88 22.64 -44.29
CA ILE A 269 16.87 21.56 -45.29
C ILE A 269 16.16 21.97 -46.58
N LYS A 270 15.16 22.87 -46.50
CA LYS A 270 14.42 23.36 -47.68
C LYS A 270 15.18 24.38 -48.51
N ARG A 271 16.39 24.78 -48.14
CA ARG A 271 17.14 25.80 -48.90
C ARG A 271 17.66 25.25 -50.23
N PRO A 272 17.46 25.96 -51.36
CA PRO A 272 17.77 25.45 -52.69
C PRO A 272 19.28 25.24 -52.91
N ASP A 273 20.13 25.93 -52.15
CA ASP A 273 21.59 25.85 -52.22
C ASP A 273 22.20 24.84 -51.21
N LEU A 274 21.38 24.04 -50.52
CA LEU A 274 21.82 23.11 -49.46
C LEU A 274 22.99 22.21 -49.92
N LEU A 275 22.89 21.65 -51.12
CA LEU A 275 23.90 20.72 -51.65
C LEU A 275 25.21 21.43 -52.01
N VAL A 276 25.14 22.69 -52.43
CA VAL A 276 26.32 23.50 -52.80
C VAL A 276 27.03 24.01 -51.55
N ASN A 277 26.27 24.42 -50.53
CA ASN A 277 26.77 24.99 -49.28
C ASN A 277 26.65 24.02 -48.10
N SER A 278 26.80 22.71 -48.34
CA SER A 278 26.56 21.65 -47.36
C SER A 278 27.38 21.80 -46.08
N SER A 279 28.63 22.28 -46.17
CA SER A 279 29.48 22.54 -45.00
C SER A 279 28.95 23.65 -44.09
N TYR A 280 28.41 24.72 -44.67
CA TYR A 280 27.82 25.84 -43.91
C TYR A 280 26.54 25.39 -43.21
N TYR A 281 25.63 24.74 -43.93
CA TYR A 281 24.38 24.26 -43.34
C TYR A 281 24.60 23.12 -42.34
N GLY A 282 25.62 22.28 -42.53
CA GLY A 282 26.02 21.29 -41.53
C GLY A 282 26.47 21.93 -40.21
N LYS A 283 27.22 23.05 -40.26
CA LYS A 283 27.55 23.84 -39.06
C LYS A 283 26.31 24.43 -38.40
N LEU A 284 25.41 25.01 -39.19
CA LEU A 284 24.17 25.61 -38.70
C LEU A 284 23.27 24.59 -38.00
N ILE A 285 23.10 23.39 -38.59
CA ILE A 285 22.38 22.28 -37.95
C ILE A 285 23.06 21.88 -36.64
N THR A 286 24.39 21.78 -36.62
CA THR A 286 25.15 21.45 -35.42
C THR A 286 24.99 22.50 -34.31
N GLU A 287 24.93 23.78 -34.66
CA GLU A 287 24.69 24.89 -33.74
C GLU A 287 23.28 24.83 -33.15
N GLU A 288 22.25 24.62 -33.99
CA GLU A 288 20.88 24.42 -33.54
C GLU A 288 20.77 23.24 -32.56
N PHE A 289 21.41 22.09 -32.86
CA PHE A 289 21.44 20.95 -31.94
C PHE A 289 22.13 21.30 -30.61
N LYS A 290 23.27 21.99 -30.65
CA LYS A 290 23.96 22.42 -29.42
C LYS A 290 23.10 23.33 -28.57
N ASP A 291 22.38 24.26 -29.18
CA ASP A 291 21.55 25.21 -28.44
C ASP A 291 20.26 24.58 -27.91
N ASN A 292 19.67 23.64 -28.65
CA ASN A 292 18.52 22.85 -28.15
C ASN A 292 18.89 21.99 -26.93
N PHE A 293 20.09 21.39 -26.94
CA PHE A 293 20.55 20.55 -25.83
C PHE A 293 21.26 21.32 -24.70
N LYS A 294 21.61 22.61 -24.88
CA LYS A 294 22.17 23.46 -23.81
C LYS A 294 21.16 23.79 -22.70
N MET A 295 19.86 23.71 -22.98
CA MET A 295 18.81 23.83 -21.94
C MET A 295 18.78 22.55 -21.09
N ASN A 296 19.78 22.41 -20.20
CA ASN A 296 20.03 21.25 -19.34
C ASN A 296 19.02 21.05 -18.19
N ASP A 297 17.85 21.69 -18.24
CA ASP A 297 16.85 21.48 -17.20
C ASP A 297 15.79 20.47 -17.70
N ASP A 298 15.96 19.21 -17.30
CA ASP A 298 15.02 18.13 -17.59
C ASP A 298 13.60 18.47 -17.09
N SER A 299 13.51 19.27 -16.03
CA SER A 299 12.24 19.78 -15.50
C SER A 299 11.53 20.68 -16.52
N VAL A 300 12.27 21.52 -17.23
CA VAL A 300 11.71 22.44 -18.26
C VAL A 300 11.31 21.66 -19.52
N LYS A 301 12.10 20.66 -19.92
CA LYS A 301 11.74 19.80 -21.06
C LYS A 301 10.45 19.04 -20.78
N LEU A 302 10.29 18.51 -19.55
CA LEU A 302 9.09 17.82 -19.13
C LEU A 302 7.88 18.77 -19.12
N GLU A 303 8.06 20.01 -18.65
CA GLU A 303 6.99 21.03 -18.70
C GLU A 303 6.52 21.28 -20.13
N LYS A 304 7.46 21.50 -21.06
CA LYS A 304 7.15 21.74 -22.48
C LYS A 304 6.40 20.57 -23.10
N LEU A 305 6.90 19.34 -22.88
CA LEU A 305 6.27 18.11 -23.37
C LEU A 305 4.81 18.00 -22.92
N ILE A 306 4.55 18.17 -21.62
CA ILE A 306 3.19 18.03 -21.08
C ILE A 306 2.27 19.13 -21.63
N VAL A 307 2.74 20.38 -21.69
CA VAL A 307 1.93 21.51 -22.18
C VAL A 307 1.67 21.41 -23.70
N GLU A 308 2.55 20.76 -24.46
CA GLU A 308 2.39 20.57 -25.90
C GLU A 308 1.37 19.47 -26.24
N TYR A 309 1.35 18.37 -25.49
CA TYR A 309 0.54 17.17 -25.81
C TYR A 309 -0.68 16.93 -24.92
N VAL A 310 -0.84 17.71 -23.84
CA VAL A 310 -1.95 17.52 -22.89
C VAL A 310 -2.70 18.83 -22.73
N VAL A 311 -4.01 18.78 -22.96
CA VAL A 311 -4.92 19.88 -22.58
C VAL A 311 -5.68 19.54 -21.30
N PHE A 312 -6.25 20.55 -20.64
CA PHE A 312 -6.95 20.32 -19.38
C PHE A 312 -8.11 19.31 -19.50
N ASP A 313 -8.85 19.34 -20.61
CA ASP A 313 -9.96 18.41 -20.84
C ASP A 313 -9.53 16.94 -20.88
N ASP A 314 -8.27 16.66 -21.21
CA ASP A 314 -7.73 15.29 -21.21
C ASP A 314 -7.63 14.68 -19.81
N ILE A 315 -7.47 15.53 -18.78
CA ILE A 315 -7.26 15.14 -17.37
C ILE A 315 -8.41 15.57 -16.45
N LYS A 316 -9.43 16.24 -17.01
CA LYS A 316 -10.52 16.83 -16.24
C LYS A 316 -11.28 15.77 -15.44
N MET A 317 -11.50 14.60 -16.03
CA MET A 317 -12.20 13.48 -15.39
C MET A 317 -11.45 12.98 -14.16
N GLU A 318 -10.13 12.83 -14.25
CA GLU A 318 -9.28 12.36 -13.14
C GLU A 318 -9.34 13.32 -11.94
N ILE A 319 -9.39 14.62 -12.20
CA ILE A 319 -9.55 15.66 -11.17
C ILE A 319 -10.98 15.67 -10.63
N GLN A 320 -11.98 15.58 -11.49
CA GLN A 320 -13.40 15.62 -11.12
C GLN A 320 -13.77 14.45 -10.20
N ASP A 321 -13.39 13.23 -10.57
CA ASP A 321 -13.71 12.01 -9.84
C ASP A 321 -13.06 11.96 -8.45
N ASN A 322 -11.99 12.74 -8.26
CA ASN A 322 -11.24 12.84 -7.01
C ASN A 322 -11.17 14.28 -6.48
N ALA A 323 -12.19 15.11 -6.77
CA ALA A 323 -12.15 16.55 -6.47
C ALA A 323 -11.93 16.85 -4.99
N GLU A 324 -12.50 16.06 -4.08
CA GLU A 324 -12.31 16.22 -2.63
C GLU A 324 -10.84 16.07 -2.20
N TYR A 325 -10.04 15.27 -2.91
CA TYR A 325 -8.60 15.19 -2.67
C TYR A 325 -7.88 16.42 -3.18
N PHE A 326 -8.26 16.90 -4.37
CA PHE A 326 -7.58 18.02 -5.01
C PHE A 326 -8.00 19.39 -4.48
N LYS A 327 -9.05 19.46 -3.65
CA LYS A 327 -9.46 20.67 -2.92
C LYS A 327 -8.60 21.02 -1.71
N LYS A 328 -7.93 20.01 -1.13
CA LYS A 328 -7.23 20.12 0.15
C LYS A 328 -5.74 19.83 -0.01
N ASP A 329 -4.96 20.32 0.93
CA ASP A 329 -3.57 19.93 1.03
C ASP A 329 -3.47 18.45 1.41
N ILE A 330 -2.65 17.71 0.68
CA ILE A 330 -2.37 16.30 0.95
C ILE A 330 -1.13 16.23 1.84
N VAL A 331 -1.33 15.76 3.06
CA VAL A 331 -0.28 15.61 4.08
C VAL A 331 0.07 14.15 4.25
N PHE A 332 1.26 13.75 3.78
CA PHE A 332 1.76 12.40 3.89
C PHE A 332 2.42 12.13 5.26
N ASP A 333 2.37 10.87 5.69
CA ASP A 333 3.18 10.40 6.81
C ASP A 333 4.66 10.57 6.45
N GLY A 334 5.41 11.26 7.32
CA GLY A 334 6.78 11.72 7.02
C GLY A 334 6.89 13.22 6.70
N GLY A 335 5.78 13.95 6.75
CA GLY A 335 5.74 15.42 6.75
C GLY A 335 5.78 16.08 5.37
N PHE A 336 5.77 15.30 4.30
CA PHE A 336 5.68 15.82 2.93
C PHE A 336 4.25 16.32 2.64
N VAL A 337 4.13 17.51 2.05
CA VAL A 337 2.85 18.17 1.80
C VAL A 337 2.76 18.61 0.35
N ILE A 338 1.63 18.33 -0.28
CA ILE A 338 1.29 18.81 -1.62
C ILE A 338 0.06 19.71 -1.51
N GLY A 339 0.14 20.90 -2.09
CA GLY A 339 -0.99 21.82 -2.13
C GLY A 339 -2.14 21.30 -2.98
N GLY A 340 -3.36 21.68 -2.63
CA GLY A 340 -4.54 21.46 -3.49
C GLY A 340 -4.35 21.99 -4.92
N LEU A 341 -4.98 21.34 -5.90
CA LEU A 341 -4.96 21.77 -7.31
C LEU A 341 -6.09 22.76 -7.65
N ILE A 342 -7.22 22.65 -6.96
CA ILE A 342 -8.43 23.44 -7.19
C ILE A 342 -8.98 23.93 -5.85
N SER A 343 -9.72 25.03 -5.83
CA SER A 343 -10.41 25.48 -4.61
C SER A 343 -11.84 24.92 -4.51
N ASN A 344 -12.48 24.70 -5.66
CA ASN A 344 -13.85 24.21 -5.79
C ASN A 344 -14.06 23.47 -7.12
N ILE A 345 -15.20 22.79 -7.29
CA ILE A 345 -15.48 21.98 -8.50
C ILE A 345 -15.80 22.87 -9.71
N GLU A 346 -16.33 24.07 -9.47
CA GLU A 346 -16.71 25.01 -10.51
C GLU A 346 -15.50 25.49 -11.33
N GLU A 347 -14.31 25.55 -10.71
CA GLU A 347 -13.03 25.81 -11.39
C GLU A 347 -12.74 24.82 -12.53
N LEU A 348 -13.33 23.61 -12.54
CA LEU A 348 -13.16 22.65 -13.63
C LEU A 348 -13.83 23.10 -14.94
N ASN A 349 -14.72 24.10 -14.91
CA ASN A 349 -15.29 24.72 -16.11
C ASN A 349 -14.44 25.88 -16.63
N SER A 350 -13.52 26.41 -15.82
CA SER A 350 -12.62 27.51 -16.17
C SER A 350 -11.32 27.33 -15.41
N PRO A 351 -10.50 26.34 -15.83
CA PRO A 351 -9.35 25.90 -15.06
C PRO A 351 -8.30 27.01 -14.88
N PRO A 352 -7.56 27.02 -13.77
CA PRO A 352 -6.45 27.94 -13.58
C PRO A 352 -5.45 27.84 -14.74
N LYS A 353 -5.00 28.99 -15.28
CA LYS A 353 -4.10 29.06 -16.45
C LYS A 353 -2.81 28.25 -16.30
N GLN A 354 -2.37 27.97 -15.07
CA GLN A 354 -1.13 27.26 -14.76
C GLN A 354 -1.37 25.84 -14.20
N ILE A 355 -2.58 25.30 -14.29
CA ILE A 355 -2.92 24.02 -13.65
C ILE A 355 -2.01 22.87 -14.10
N LEU A 356 -1.70 22.76 -15.39
CA LEU A 356 -0.80 21.72 -15.92
C LEU A 356 0.63 21.87 -15.37
N LYS A 357 1.11 23.11 -15.21
CA LYS A 357 2.41 23.40 -14.62
C LYS A 357 2.46 23.04 -13.14
N THR A 358 1.38 23.32 -12.41
CA THR A 358 1.23 22.92 -11.00
C THR A 358 1.21 21.39 -10.86
N ILE A 359 0.42 20.70 -11.69
CA ILE A 359 0.35 19.23 -11.69
C ILE A 359 1.72 18.63 -11.97
N LYS A 360 2.40 19.11 -13.03
CA LYS A 360 3.77 18.70 -13.37
C LYS A 360 4.71 18.86 -12.17
N THR A 361 4.70 20.02 -11.53
CA THR A 361 5.54 20.29 -10.35
C THR A 361 5.24 19.33 -9.21
N ASN A 362 3.97 19.03 -8.96
CA ASN A 362 3.56 18.11 -7.90
C ASN A 362 3.97 16.66 -8.20
N ILE A 363 3.77 16.16 -9.43
CA ILE A 363 4.19 14.79 -9.79
C ILE A 363 5.71 14.62 -9.74
N GLU A 364 6.47 15.66 -10.10
CA GLU A 364 7.93 15.67 -10.03
C GLU A 364 8.42 15.63 -8.58
N LYS A 365 7.82 16.43 -7.69
CA LYS A 365 8.12 16.37 -6.24
C LYS A 365 7.79 15.01 -5.64
N ILE A 366 6.61 14.44 -5.96
CA ILE A 366 6.25 13.08 -5.55
C ILE A 366 7.31 12.09 -6.02
N ARG A 367 7.66 12.10 -7.30
CA ARG A 367 8.67 11.19 -7.88
C ARG A 367 10.00 11.32 -7.14
N ASN A 368 10.47 12.55 -6.89
CA ASN A 368 11.74 12.77 -6.21
C ASN A 368 11.76 12.19 -4.79
N VAL A 369 10.69 12.36 -4.03
CA VAL A 369 10.57 11.80 -2.68
C VAL A 369 10.45 10.27 -2.71
N LEU A 370 9.74 9.71 -3.70
CA LEU A 370 9.63 8.26 -3.88
C LEU A 370 10.95 7.59 -4.27
N VAL A 371 11.80 8.26 -5.05
CA VAL A 371 13.11 7.73 -5.50
C VAL A 371 14.20 7.93 -4.45
N HIS A 372 14.33 9.13 -3.90
CA HIS A 372 15.49 9.49 -3.10
C HIS A 372 15.31 9.30 -1.59
N ILE A 373 14.14 8.83 -1.14
CA ILE A 373 13.72 8.72 0.27
C ILE A 373 13.74 10.06 1.01
N ARG A 374 14.44 11.10 0.54
CA ARG A 374 14.54 12.45 1.08
C ARG A 374 14.54 13.46 -0.06
N GLU A 375 13.78 14.54 0.08
CA GLU A 375 13.97 15.72 -0.77
C GLU A 375 15.24 16.46 -0.29
N SER A 376 16.19 16.73 -1.19
CA SER A 376 17.56 17.19 -0.86
C SER A 376 17.66 18.49 -0.05
N ARG A 377 16.55 19.17 0.26
CA ARG A 377 16.49 20.43 1.01
C ARG A 377 15.52 20.42 2.20
N GLU A 378 14.61 19.45 2.30
CA GLU A 378 13.63 19.34 3.39
C GLU A 378 13.62 17.88 3.88
N ASN A 379 13.73 17.65 5.20
CA ASN A 379 13.69 16.31 5.82
C ASN A 379 12.30 15.63 5.73
N LYS A 380 11.57 15.85 4.64
CA LYS A 380 10.22 15.36 4.40
C LYS A 380 10.28 14.16 3.48
N ILE A 381 9.53 13.13 3.85
CA ILE A 381 9.52 11.83 3.17
C ILE A 381 8.09 11.34 3.01
N ILE A 382 7.85 10.44 2.05
CA ILE A 382 6.60 9.68 1.97
C ILE A 382 6.90 8.29 2.52
N LEU A 383 6.48 8.02 3.76
CA LEU A 383 6.64 6.71 4.38
C LEU A 383 5.85 5.62 3.64
N PRO A 384 6.29 4.35 3.72
CA PRO A 384 5.68 3.28 2.99
C PRO A 384 4.33 2.76 3.54
N THR A 385 3.48 3.62 4.11
CA THR A 385 2.19 3.24 4.75
C THR A 385 1.06 3.04 3.73
N LYS A 386 0.00 2.29 4.10
CA LYS A 386 -1.27 2.13 3.37
C LYS A 386 -1.97 3.46 3.22
N ARG A 387 -1.98 4.29 4.27
CA ARG A 387 -2.50 5.68 4.21
C ARG A 387 -1.81 6.46 3.10
N ASN A 388 -0.48 6.51 3.10
CA ASN A 388 0.28 7.20 2.05
C ASN A 388 0.07 6.58 0.67
N THR A 389 -0.10 5.25 0.59
CA THR A 389 -0.47 4.59 -0.66
C THR A 389 -1.82 5.10 -1.16
N ASN A 390 -2.84 5.24 -0.31
CA ASN A 390 -4.15 5.77 -0.69
C ASN A 390 -4.07 7.24 -1.12
N LEU A 391 -3.36 8.08 -0.35
CA LEU A 391 -3.13 9.50 -0.68
C LEU A 391 -2.39 9.70 -2.02
N LEU A 392 -1.60 8.71 -2.45
CA LEU A 392 -0.89 8.73 -3.73
C LEU A 392 -1.80 8.40 -4.92
N LEU A 393 -2.90 7.66 -4.73
CA LEU A 393 -3.72 7.14 -5.82
C LEU A 393 -4.32 8.21 -6.74
N PRO A 394 -4.85 9.35 -6.25
CA PRO A 394 -5.35 10.42 -7.13
C PRO A 394 -4.27 10.92 -8.10
N TYR A 395 -3.06 11.15 -7.59
CA TYR A 395 -1.92 11.58 -8.41
C TYR A 395 -1.38 10.45 -9.30
N LEU A 396 -1.50 9.18 -8.90
CA LEU A 396 -1.19 8.03 -9.75
C LEU A 396 -2.09 7.99 -10.99
N HIS A 397 -3.39 8.26 -10.83
CA HIS A 397 -4.32 8.32 -11.95
C HIS A 397 -4.03 9.51 -12.87
N LEU A 398 -3.68 10.67 -12.31
CA LEU A 398 -3.25 11.84 -13.10
C LEU A 398 -1.98 11.55 -13.91
N VAL A 399 -0.90 11.08 -13.28
CA VAL A 399 0.36 10.82 -14.01
C VAL A 399 0.18 9.73 -15.07
N LYS A 400 -0.65 8.71 -14.79
CA LYS A 400 -1.02 7.70 -15.77
C LYS A 400 -1.70 8.32 -16.99
N ARG A 401 -2.73 9.16 -16.80
CA ARG A 401 -3.46 9.78 -17.91
C ARG A 401 -2.54 10.68 -18.75
N ILE A 402 -1.71 11.48 -18.08
CA ILE A 402 -0.75 12.36 -18.74
C ILE A 402 0.24 11.52 -19.56
N ALA A 403 0.78 10.45 -19.00
CA ALA A 403 1.67 9.52 -19.70
C ALA A 403 1.00 8.88 -20.91
N GLU A 404 -0.24 8.40 -20.79
CA GLU A 404 -1.00 7.82 -21.91
C GLU A 404 -1.20 8.83 -23.04
N LYS A 405 -1.60 10.07 -22.70
CA LYS A 405 -1.84 11.13 -23.70
C LYS A 405 -0.55 11.53 -24.41
N VAL A 406 0.53 11.74 -23.66
CA VAL A 406 1.85 12.00 -24.23
C VAL A 406 2.26 10.87 -25.15
N ALA A 407 2.23 9.61 -24.71
CA ALA A 407 2.66 8.47 -25.51
C ALA A 407 1.86 8.30 -26.81
N ILE A 408 0.54 8.57 -26.79
CA ILE A 408 -0.31 8.49 -27.99
C ILE A 408 -0.03 9.61 -28.99
N GLN A 409 0.34 10.81 -28.51
CA GLN A 409 0.54 11.99 -29.36
C GLN A 409 2.01 12.27 -29.71
N TYR A 410 2.95 11.61 -29.05
CA TYR A 410 4.38 11.88 -29.14
C TYR A 410 4.96 11.61 -30.55
N GLU A 411 4.35 10.72 -31.34
CA GLU A 411 4.79 10.34 -32.69
C GLU A 411 4.20 11.20 -33.83
#